data_AF-A0AAF0U866-F1
#
_entry.id   AF-A0AAF0U866-F1
#
_cell.length_a   1.000
_cell.length_b   1.000
_cell.length_c   1.000
_cell.angle_alpha   90.00
_cell.angle_beta   90.00
_cell.angle_gamma   90.00
#
_symmetry.space_group_name_H-M   'P 1'
#
loop_
_entity.id
_entity.type
_entity.pdbx_description
1 polymer ?
#
loop_
_entity_poly.entity_id
_entity_poly.type
_entity_poly.pdbx_seq_one_letter_code
_entity_poly.pdbx_strand_id
1 'polypeptide(L)'
;MLSQVVTNQVGQQRGNRQKMADTLRICEFLRMNPPSFTSSSVTEDLENFVEELHKVFKILHVTDTDRVELVVYQMKGVARIWFEQ
;
A
#
# COMPACT_ATOMS: atom_id res chain seq x y z
N MET A 1 1.42 5.31 -39.86
CA MET A 1 2.42 5.51 -38.77
C MET A 1 1.94 6.45 -37.65
N LEU A 2 1.17 7.52 -37.93
CA LEU A 2 0.71 8.46 -36.88
C LEU A 2 -0.22 7.84 -35.81
N SER A 3 -1.12 6.93 -36.20
CA SER A 3 -2.08 6.32 -35.26
C SER A 3 -1.42 5.48 -34.16
N GLN A 4 -0.35 4.74 -34.48
CA GLN A 4 0.40 3.95 -33.47
C GLN A 4 1.21 4.83 -32.51
N VAL A 5 1.72 5.98 -32.99
CA VAL A 5 2.43 6.94 -32.12
C VAL A 5 1.46 7.56 -31.11
N VAL A 6 0.23 7.88 -31.54
CA VAL A 6 -0.82 8.40 -30.66
C VAL A 6 -1.23 7.38 -29.61
N THR A 7 -1.41 6.09 -29.97
CA THR A 7 -1.76 5.05 -28.99
C THR A 7 -0.67 4.83 -27.96
N ASN A 8 0.60 4.88 -28.38
CA ASN A 8 1.74 4.75 -27.46
C ASN A 8 1.82 5.94 -26.50
N GLN A 9 1.62 7.18 -26.96
CA GLN A 9 1.62 8.37 -26.10
C GLN A 9 0.50 8.34 -25.05
N VAL A 10 -0.71 7.92 -25.44
CA VAL A 10 -1.85 7.78 -24.51
C VAL A 10 -1.58 6.71 -23.45
N GLY A 11 -1.00 5.58 -23.85
CA GLY A 11 -0.59 4.51 -22.92
C GLY A 11 0.47 4.99 -21.92
N GLN A 12 1.50 5.69 -22.39
CA GLN A 12 2.56 6.25 -21.54
C GLN A 12 2.02 7.29 -20.55
N GLN A 13 1.15 8.21 -21.00
CA GLN A 13 0.55 9.22 -20.12
C GLN A 13 -0.39 8.59 -19.08
N ARG A 14 -1.10 7.52 -19.43
CA ARG A 14 -1.93 6.77 -18.47
C ARG A 14 -1.07 6.06 -17.41
N GLY A 15 0.01 5.40 -17.83
CA GLY A 15 0.96 4.76 -16.93
C GLY A 15 1.61 5.75 -15.95
N ASN A 16 2.06 6.91 -16.45
CA ASN A 16 2.66 7.94 -15.60
C ASN A 16 1.67 8.51 -14.57
N ARG A 17 0.41 8.75 -14.97
CA ARG A 17 -0.63 9.22 -14.06
C ARG A 17 -0.92 8.21 -12.96
N GLN A 18 -0.99 6.92 -13.30
CA GLN A 18 -1.19 5.86 -12.31
C GLN A 18 -0.03 5.81 -11.32
N LYS A 19 1.21 5.77 -11.81
CA LYS A 19 2.41 5.75 -10.96
C LYS A 19 2.48 6.94 -10.00
N MET A 20 2.06 8.11 -10.47
CA MET A 20 2.02 9.32 -9.62
C MET A 20 0.93 9.22 -8.55
N ALA A 21 -0.25 8.69 -8.89
CA ALA A 21 -1.30 8.42 -7.91
C ALA A 21 -0.86 7.40 -6.85
N ASP A 22 -0.19 6.31 -7.26
CA ASP A 22 0.31 5.29 -6.35
C ASP A 22 1.38 5.85 -5.41
N THR A 23 2.30 6.67 -5.95
CA THR A 23 3.32 7.37 -5.14
C THR A 23 2.68 8.28 -4.10
N LEU A 24 1.67 9.07 -4.48
CA LEU A 24 0.98 9.97 -3.56
C LEU A 24 0.29 9.20 -2.44
N ARG A 25 -0.41 8.10 -2.77
CA ARG A 25 -1.07 7.22 -1.79
C ARG A 25 -0.09 6.69 -0.75
N ILE A 26 1.08 6.21 -1.19
CA ILE A 26 2.12 5.70 -0.28
C ILE A 26 2.64 6.82 0.63
N CYS A 27 2.90 8.01 0.07
CA CYS A 27 3.34 9.16 0.87
C CYS A 27 2.29 9.57 1.92
N GLU A 28 1.01 9.60 1.55
CA GLU A 28 -0.07 9.94 2.48
C GLU A 28 -0.22 8.88 3.57
N PHE A 29 -0.14 7.59 3.23
CA PHE A 29 -0.11 6.50 4.18
C PHE A 29 1.01 6.65 5.21
N LEU A 30 2.25 6.86 4.76
CA LEU A 30 3.39 7.01 5.68
C LEU A 30 3.29 8.26 6.56
N ARG A 31 2.69 9.35 6.06
CA ARG A 31 2.46 10.58 6.85
C ARG A 31 1.49 10.37 8.01
N MET A 32 0.63 9.36 7.95
CA MET A 32 -0.27 9.00 9.04
C MET A 32 0.39 8.15 10.13
N ASN A 33 1.69 7.85 9.99
CA ASN A 33 2.47 7.03 10.93
C ASN A 33 1.80 5.70 11.32
N PRO A 34 1.44 4.85 10.34
CA PRO A 34 0.81 3.56 10.58
C PRO A 34 1.72 2.66 11.45
N PRO A 35 1.13 1.80 12.30
CA PRO A 35 1.89 0.85 13.09
C PRO A 35 2.53 -0.22 12.21
N SER A 36 3.62 -0.83 12.70
CA SER A 36 4.24 -2.01 12.09
C SER A 36 4.07 -3.24 12.99
N PHE A 37 4.06 -4.43 12.39
CA PHE A 37 3.84 -5.69 13.10
C PHE A 37 4.93 -6.71 12.79
N THR A 38 5.56 -7.30 13.81
CA THR A 38 6.65 -8.27 13.65
C THR A 38 6.25 -9.71 13.93
N SER A 39 5.16 -9.94 14.66
CA SER A 39 4.75 -11.23 15.21
C SER A 39 5.81 -11.89 16.10
N SER A 40 6.70 -11.10 16.71
CA SER A 40 7.87 -11.61 17.43
C SER A 40 7.69 -11.64 18.96
N SER A 41 6.67 -10.95 19.50
CA SER A 41 6.38 -10.96 20.93
C SER A 41 4.91 -11.19 21.24
N VAL A 42 4.65 -11.80 22.39
CA VAL A 42 3.29 -12.00 22.93
C VAL A 42 2.67 -10.67 23.39
N THR A 43 3.48 -9.61 23.50
CA THR A 43 3.03 -8.27 23.89
C THR A 43 2.54 -7.44 22.70
N GLU A 44 2.79 -7.88 21.46
CA GLU A 44 2.25 -7.21 20.29
C GLU A 44 0.73 -7.43 20.22
N ASP A 45 -0.01 -6.32 20.21
CA ASP A 45 -1.46 -6.33 20.11
C ASP A 45 -1.87 -6.33 18.63
N LEU A 46 -2.24 -7.51 18.14
CA LEU A 46 -2.70 -7.70 16.76
C LEU A 46 -4.03 -6.97 16.50
N GLU A 47 -4.91 -6.88 17.49
CA GLU A 47 -6.21 -6.24 17.34
C GLU A 47 -6.03 -4.73 17.18
N ASN A 48 -5.20 -4.11 18.02
CA ASN A 48 -4.84 -2.70 17.88
C ASN A 48 -4.13 -2.41 16.56
N PHE A 49 -3.22 -3.28 16.09
CA PHE A 49 -2.57 -3.12 14.78
C PHE A 49 -3.60 -3.07 13.63
N VAL A 50 -4.56 -4.00 13.63
CA VAL A 50 -5.61 -4.07 12.60
C VAL A 50 -6.55 -2.85 12.69
N GLU A 51 -6.95 -2.44 13.90
CA GLU A 51 -7.84 -1.30 14.10
C GLU A 51 -7.22 0.00 13.59
N GLU A 52 -5.95 0.26 13.93
CA GLU A 52 -5.23 1.46 13.51
C GLU A 52 -5.04 1.51 11.98
N LEU A 53 -4.68 0.40 11.33
CA LEU A 53 -4.61 0.36 9.87
C LEU A 53 -5.97 0.57 9.22
N HIS A 54 -7.04 0.03 9.80
CA HIS A 54 -8.39 0.25 9.28
C HIS A 54 -8.80 1.73 9.34
N LYS A 55 -8.44 2.46 10.41
CA LYS A 55 -8.66 3.92 10.52
C LYS A 55 -7.94 4.67 9.40
N VAL A 56 -6.68 4.34 9.15
CA VAL A 56 -5.87 4.93 8.07
C VAL A 56 -6.50 4.66 6.70
N PHE A 57 -6.88 3.42 6.41
CA PHE A 57 -7.46 3.05 5.12
C PHE A 57 -8.82 3.70 4.86
N LYS A 58 -9.61 3.92 5.92
CA LYS A 58 -10.89 4.63 5.83
C LYS A 58 -10.69 6.10 5.42
N ILE A 59 -9.63 6.75 5.91
CA ILE A 59 -9.31 8.15 5.59
C ILE A 59 -8.74 8.27 4.18
N LEU A 60 -7.90 7.32 3.75
CA LEU A 60 -7.23 7.36 2.44
C LEU A 60 -8.09 6.81 1.29
N HIS A 61 -9.26 6.23 1.57
CA HIS A 61 -10.15 5.63 0.57
C HIS A 61 -9.43 4.65 -0.39
N VAL A 62 -8.49 3.88 0.13
CA VAL A 62 -7.70 2.92 -0.64
C VAL A 62 -8.52 1.68 -1.00
N THR A 63 -8.23 1.08 -2.16
CA THR A 63 -8.91 -0.14 -2.61
C THR A 63 -8.48 -1.36 -1.80
N ASP A 64 -9.24 -2.46 -1.83
CA ASP A 64 -8.86 -3.66 -1.08
C ASP A 64 -7.51 -4.24 -1.52
N THR A 65 -7.17 -4.14 -2.81
CA THR A 65 -5.83 -4.51 -3.32
C THR A 65 -4.74 -3.67 -2.66
N ASP A 66 -4.92 -2.34 -2.63
CA ASP A 66 -3.96 -1.43 -2.00
C ASP A 66 -3.80 -1.71 -0.50
N ARG A 67 -4.89 -2.05 0.18
CA ARG A 67 -4.86 -2.38 1.61
C ARG A 67 -3.93 -3.55 1.88
N VAL A 68 -4.02 -4.61 1.07
CA VAL A 68 -3.15 -5.78 1.22
C VAL A 68 -1.69 -5.37 1.04
N GLU A 69 -1.36 -4.62 -0.02
CA GLU A 69 0.01 -4.16 -0.26
C GLU A 69 0.56 -3.29 0.89
N LEU A 70 -0.27 -2.38 1.41
CA LEU A 70 0.11 -1.48 2.51
C LEU A 70 0.22 -2.22 3.86
N VAL A 71 -0.60 -3.24 4.12
CA VAL A 71 -0.46 -4.13 5.29
C VAL A 71 0.87 -4.87 5.21
N VAL A 72 1.17 -5.49 4.07
CA VAL A 72 2.41 -6.24 3.86
C VAL A 72 3.63 -5.34 4.00
N TYR A 73 3.55 -4.10 3.53
CA TYR A 73 4.60 -3.10 3.76
C TYR A 73 4.88 -2.85 5.25
N GLN A 74 3.85 -2.88 6.10
CA GLN A 74 4.00 -2.70 7.55
C GLN A 74 4.41 -3.97 8.30
N MET A 75 4.31 -5.13 7.67
CA MET A 75 4.80 -6.39 8.23
C MET A 75 6.33 -6.43 8.18
N LYS A 76 6.91 -6.91 9.28
CA LYS A 76 8.36 -7.05 9.45
C LYS A 76 8.66 -8.42 10.04
N GLY A 77 9.93 -8.84 9.99
CA GLY A 77 10.40 -10.05 10.67
C GLY A 77 9.56 -11.30 10.36
N VAL A 78 9.14 -12.00 11.42
CA VAL A 78 8.41 -13.28 11.32
C VAL A 78 7.10 -13.13 10.57
N ALA A 79 6.34 -12.06 10.85
CA ALA A 79 5.08 -11.79 10.16
C ALA A 79 5.25 -11.74 8.63
N ARG A 80 6.31 -11.06 8.17
CA ARG A 80 6.61 -10.95 6.74
C ARG A 80 7.06 -12.26 6.12
N ILE A 81 7.91 -13.02 6.83
CA ILE A 81 8.36 -14.35 6.38
C ILE A 81 7.18 -15.32 6.25
N TRP A 82 6.19 -15.23 7.13
CA TRP A 82 4.98 -16.05 7.06
C TRP A 82 4.10 -15.68 5.86
N PHE A 83 3.96 -14.39 5.56
CA PHE A 83 3.15 -13.93 4.43
C PHE A 83 3.76 -14.28 3.05
N GLU A 84 5.10 -14.34 2.96
CA GLU A 84 5.82 -14.64 1.71
C GLU A 84 5.94 -16.16 1.41
N GLN A 85 5.51 -17.03 2.33
CA GLN A 85 5.46 -18.49 2.15
C GLN A 85 4.23 -18.94 1.36
#